data_AF-A0A952TJP9-F1
#
_entry.id   AF-A0A952TJP9-F1
#
_cell.length_a   1.000
_cell.length_b   1.000
_cell.length_c   1.000
_cell.angle_alpha   90.00
_cell.angle_beta   90.00
_cell.angle_gamma   90.00
#
_symmetry.space_group_name_H-M   'P 1'
#
loop_
_entity.id
_entity.type
_entity.pdbx_description
1 polymer ?
#
loop_
_entity_poly.entity_id
_entity_poly.type
_entity_poly.pdbx_seq_one_letter_code
_entity_poly.pdbx_strand_id
1 'polypeptide(L)'
;MRFLFLFITALLTASCTSYFKRQECEKTNWFDYGQRVAERGQWLESDSYLNECRKAEADISSAQLDLGFKAGREKYCSKENAFALGRKGRLFSKDMCEGPELKMLLSQHLVATLEYCKQDNAQEAGLSGLPYLNVCPENLEKKFLPPFRKGRVKFLEVSIAEKERQVSSHGQRARTLEGDRGSLDFRRRSLQMEKNRLESYRSMQLSNGTPSSQSQASLYDGQISQVDGQLNSLNQRSNDLERQIQSERAEAARLEKEISDMRIEASMLKAN
;
A
#
# COMPACT_ATOMS: atom_id res chain seq x y z
N MET A 1 15.46 -24.07 30.68
CA MET A 1 14.69 -22.96 31.32
C MET A 1 14.70 -21.66 30.49
N ARG A 2 15.84 -21.19 29.94
CA ARG A 2 15.89 -19.98 29.08
C ARG A 2 15.21 -20.10 27.69
N PHE A 3 15.22 -21.30 27.10
CA PHE A 3 14.54 -21.54 25.80
C PHE A 3 13.01 -21.65 25.90
N LEU A 4 12.45 -21.89 27.09
CA LEU A 4 11.00 -22.01 27.28
C LEU A 4 10.30 -20.63 27.30
N PHE A 5 11.00 -19.59 27.75
CA PHE A 5 10.49 -18.21 27.79
C PHE A 5 10.48 -17.52 26.41
N LEU A 6 11.34 -17.95 25.48
CA LEU A 6 11.39 -17.47 24.09
C LEU A 6 10.28 -18.05 23.21
N PHE A 7 9.71 -19.21 23.59
CA PHE A 7 8.61 -19.83 22.83
C PHE A 7 7.24 -19.24 23.20
N ILE A 8 7.04 -18.83 24.46
CA ILE A 8 5.76 -18.28 24.94
C ILE A 8 5.52 -16.84 24.44
N THR A 9 6.59 -16.07 24.20
CA THR A 9 6.48 -14.69 23.67
C THR A 9 6.15 -14.63 22.18
N ALA A 10 6.44 -15.69 21.40
CA ALA A 10 6.12 -15.75 19.97
C ALA A 10 4.65 -16.12 19.66
N LEU A 11 3.93 -16.77 20.58
CA LEU A 11 2.53 -17.16 20.34
C LEU A 11 1.51 -16.02 20.54
N LEU A 12 1.88 -14.95 21.27
CA LEU A 12 0.94 -13.86 21.59
C LEU A 12 0.82 -12.80 20.49
N THR A 13 1.75 -12.76 19.52
CA THR A 13 1.71 -11.76 18.44
C THR A 13 0.88 -12.18 17.23
N ALA A 14 0.55 -13.46 17.09
CA ALA A 14 -0.27 -13.97 15.97
C ALA A 14 -1.75 -13.56 16.07
N SER A 15 -2.23 -13.25 17.29
CA SER A 15 -3.66 -12.98 17.55
C SER A 15 -4.11 -11.57 17.14
N CYS A 16 -3.18 -10.60 17.06
CA CYS A 16 -3.52 -9.21 16.77
C CYS A 16 -3.85 -8.98 15.28
N THR A 17 -3.13 -9.65 14.37
CA THR A 17 -3.33 -9.49 12.92
C THR A 17 -4.68 -10.06 12.46
N SER A 18 -5.12 -11.17 13.08
CA SER A 18 -6.43 -11.76 12.79
C SER A 18 -7.59 -10.87 13.24
N TYR A 19 -7.45 -10.20 14.40
CA TYR A 19 -8.47 -9.31 14.93
C TYR A 19 -8.76 -8.11 14.02
N PHE A 20 -7.73 -7.40 13.57
CA PHE A 20 -7.94 -6.25 12.67
C PHE A 20 -8.53 -6.66 11.33
N LYS A 21 -8.06 -7.78 10.76
CA LYS A 21 -8.62 -8.32 9.52
C LYS A 21 -10.09 -8.69 9.69
N ARG A 22 -10.43 -9.39 10.78
CA ARG A 22 -11.82 -9.74 11.12
C ARG A 22 -12.71 -8.51 11.19
N GLN A 23 -12.27 -7.47 11.90
CA GLN A 23 -13.02 -6.22 12.02
C GLN A 23 -13.25 -5.52 10.67
N GLU A 24 -12.26 -5.57 9.77
CA GLU A 24 -12.39 -5.05 8.40
C GLU A 24 -13.44 -5.84 7.61
N CYS A 25 -13.38 -7.17 7.69
CA CYS A 25 -14.32 -8.07 7.02
C CYS A 25 -15.76 -7.88 7.53
N GLU A 26 -15.97 -7.74 8.85
CA GLU A 26 -17.30 -7.56 9.44
C GLU A 26 -17.95 -6.20 9.08
N LYS A 27 -17.17 -5.22 8.64
CA LYS A 27 -17.68 -3.94 8.10
C LYS A 27 -18.02 -3.99 6.60
N THR A 28 -17.71 -5.10 5.93
CA THR A 28 -17.88 -5.22 4.49
C THR A 28 -19.35 -5.43 4.13
N ASN A 29 -19.83 -4.67 3.15
CA ASN A 29 -21.10 -5.00 2.50
C ASN A 29 -20.89 -6.21 1.59
N TRP A 30 -21.30 -7.38 2.08
CA TRP A 30 -21.08 -8.66 1.41
C TRP A 30 -21.85 -8.81 0.10
N PHE A 31 -23.01 -8.16 -0.04
CA PHE A 31 -23.73 -8.11 -1.31
C PHE A 31 -22.92 -7.37 -2.38
N ASP A 32 -22.55 -6.11 -2.10
CA ASP A 32 -21.78 -5.30 -3.05
C ASP A 32 -20.42 -5.95 -3.36
N TYR A 33 -19.82 -6.60 -2.35
CA TYR A 33 -18.56 -7.32 -2.53
C TYR A 33 -18.72 -8.49 -3.51
N GLY A 34 -19.69 -9.39 -3.27
CA GLY A 34 -19.96 -10.52 -4.16
C GLY A 34 -20.26 -10.08 -5.59
N GLN A 35 -21.04 -9.01 -5.74
CA GLN A 35 -21.35 -8.44 -7.04
C GLN A 35 -20.08 -7.99 -7.78
N ARG A 36 -19.19 -7.25 -7.12
CA ARG A 36 -17.92 -6.81 -7.73
C ARG A 36 -17.00 -7.98 -8.09
N VAL A 37 -16.95 -9.04 -7.29
CA VAL A 37 -16.15 -10.23 -7.62
C VAL A 37 -16.64 -10.85 -8.93
N ALA A 38 -17.96 -11.04 -9.06
CA ALA A 38 -18.53 -11.57 -10.29
C ALA A 38 -18.36 -10.64 -11.50
N GLU A 39 -18.52 -9.33 -11.33
CA GLU A 39 -18.32 -8.34 -12.40
C GLU A 39 -16.86 -8.30 -12.91
N ARG A 40 -15.89 -8.78 -12.13
CA ARG A 40 -14.50 -8.99 -12.58
C ARG A 40 -14.30 -10.30 -13.34
N GLY A 41 -15.32 -11.15 -13.45
CA GLY A 41 -15.22 -12.47 -14.05
C GLY A 41 -14.45 -13.48 -13.19
N GLN A 42 -14.45 -13.30 -11.87
CA GLN A 42 -13.78 -14.17 -10.90
C GLN A 42 -14.80 -14.96 -10.09
N TRP A 43 -14.45 -16.19 -9.73
CA TRP A 43 -15.22 -17.02 -8.80
C TRP A 43 -14.88 -16.68 -7.35
N LEU A 44 -15.86 -16.78 -6.44
CA LEU A 44 -15.68 -16.46 -5.01
C LEU A 44 -14.56 -17.31 -4.37
N GLU A 45 -14.42 -18.56 -4.80
CA GLU A 45 -13.40 -19.50 -4.33
C GLU A 45 -11.99 -19.03 -4.66
N SER A 46 -11.82 -18.30 -5.76
CA SER A 46 -10.55 -17.74 -6.21
C SER A 46 -10.21 -16.39 -5.58
N ASP A 47 -11.14 -15.79 -4.83
CA ASP A 47 -10.96 -14.45 -4.27
C ASP A 47 -10.11 -14.47 -2.99
N SER A 48 -8.96 -13.80 -3.04
CA SER A 48 -7.99 -13.82 -1.94
C SER A 48 -8.52 -13.15 -0.68
N TYR A 49 -9.20 -12.00 -0.81
CA TYR A 49 -9.73 -11.26 0.33
C TYR A 49 -10.83 -12.03 1.05
N LEU A 50 -11.77 -12.65 0.31
CA LEU A 50 -12.78 -13.52 0.89
C LEU A 50 -12.15 -14.69 1.64
N ASN A 51 -11.13 -15.32 1.06
CA ASN A 51 -10.41 -16.42 1.70
C ASN A 51 -9.65 -15.97 2.95
N GLU A 52 -9.08 -14.76 2.98
CA GLU A 52 -8.51 -14.17 4.19
C GLU A 52 -9.56 -13.91 5.26
N CYS A 53 -10.74 -13.39 4.89
CA CYS A 53 -11.84 -13.16 5.83
C CYS A 53 -12.37 -14.47 6.44
N ARG A 54 -12.46 -15.53 5.63
CA ARG A 54 -12.81 -16.88 6.11
C ARG A 54 -11.75 -17.40 7.10
N LYS A 55 -10.47 -17.22 6.82
CA LYS A 55 -9.36 -17.60 7.72
C LYS A 55 -9.34 -16.80 9.02
N ALA A 56 -9.79 -15.54 8.98
CA ALA A 56 -9.94 -14.70 10.16
C ALA A 56 -11.21 -14.99 10.97
N GLU A 57 -12.01 -15.99 10.55
CA GLU A 57 -13.28 -16.36 11.19
C GLU A 57 -14.23 -15.17 11.35
N ALA A 58 -14.24 -14.28 10.35
CA ALA A 58 -15.16 -13.15 10.32
C ALA A 58 -16.60 -13.61 10.07
N ASP A 59 -17.57 -12.88 10.60
CA ASP A 59 -18.98 -13.10 10.30
C ASP A 59 -19.28 -12.62 8.87
N ILE A 60 -19.36 -13.58 7.94
CA ILE A 60 -19.63 -13.36 6.52
C ILE A 60 -21.08 -13.71 6.25
N SER A 61 -21.85 -12.74 5.76
CA SER A 61 -23.22 -13.01 5.30
C SER A 61 -23.18 -13.77 3.97
N SER A 62 -23.07 -15.11 4.02
CA SER A 62 -23.01 -15.97 2.83
C SER A 62 -24.23 -15.77 1.93
N ALA A 63 -25.41 -15.58 2.50
CA ALA A 63 -26.63 -15.33 1.72
C ALA A 63 -26.53 -14.02 0.92
N GLN A 64 -26.07 -12.92 1.54
CA GLN A 64 -25.89 -11.66 0.82
C GLN A 64 -24.77 -11.74 -0.21
N LEU A 65 -23.66 -12.39 0.14
CA LEU A 65 -22.53 -12.62 -0.76
C LEU A 65 -22.95 -13.37 -2.02
N ASP A 66 -23.70 -14.46 -1.87
CA ASP A 66 -24.20 -15.28 -2.97
C ASP A 66 -25.22 -14.53 -3.83
N LEU A 67 -26.13 -13.76 -3.21
CA LEU A 67 -27.09 -12.94 -3.93
C LEU A 67 -26.39 -11.84 -4.75
N GLY A 68 -25.42 -11.15 -4.15
CA GLY A 68 -24.61 -10.16 -4.83
C GLY A 68 -23.83 -10.77 -5.99
N PHE A 69 -23.19 -11.92 -5.76
CA PHE A 69 -22.44 -12.65 -6.77
C PHE A 69 -23.32 -13.06 -7.96
N LYS A 70 -24.54 -13.57 -7.71
CA LYS A 70 -25.52 -13.87 -8.77
C LYS A 70 -25.90 -12.61 -9.57
N ALA A 71 -26.18 -11.51 -8.90
CA ALA A 71 -26.50 -10.23 -9.56
C ALA A 71 -25.32 -9.70 -10.40
N GLY A 72 -24.10 -9.86 -9.93
CA GLY A 72 -22.90 -9.49 -10.68
C GLY A 72 -22.64 -10.43 -11.86
N ARG A 73 -22.93 -11.72 -11.73
CA ARG A 73 -22.83 -12.70 -12.84
C ARG A 73 -23.79 -12.36 -13.97
N GLU A 74 -25.02 -11.96 -13.65
CA GLU A 74 -25.99 -11.52 -14.66
C GLU A 74 -25.46 -10.35 -15.50
N LYS A 75 -24.83 -9.35 -14.84
CA LYS A 75 -24.18 -8.22 -15.52
C LYS A 75 -22.95 -8.64 -16.32
N TYR A 76 -22.11 -9.50 -15.74
CA TYR A 76 -20.90 -9.99 -16.39
C TYR A 76 -21.22 -10.77 -17.67
N CYS A 77 -22.24 -11.63 -17.60
CA CYS A 77 -22.73 -12.47 -18.68
C CYS A 77 -23.71 -11.74 -19.61
N SER A 78 -23.50 -10.45 -19.85
CA SER A 78 -24.26 -9.67 -20.82
C SER A 78 -23.51 -9.51 -22.14
N LYS A 79 -24.24 -9.29 -23.24
CA LYS A 79 -23.66 -9.06 -24.57
C LYS A 79 -22.77 -7.82 -24.56
N GLU A 80 -23.25 -6.77 -23.90
CA GLU A 80 -22.62 -5.47 -23.78
C GLU A 80 -21.27 -5.61 -23.06
N ASN A 81 -21.22 -6.37 -21.95
CA ASN A 81 -19.99 -6.59 -21.22
C ASN A 81 -19.00 -7.48 -21.99
N ALA A 82 -19.47 -8.58 -22.60
CA ALA A 82 -18.62 -9.44 -23.43
C ALA A 82 -17.97 -8.65 -24.58
N PHE A 83 -18.74 -7.81 -25.27
CA PHE A 83 -18.24 -6.92 -26.31
C PHE A 83 -17.26 -5.88 -25.75
N ALA A 84 -17.60 -5.24 -24.62
CA ALA A 84 -16.76 -4.22 -23.99
C ALA A 84 -15.40 -4.79 -23.52
N LEU A 85 -15.37 -6.02 -23.01
CA LEU A 85 -14.14 -6.71 -22.63
C LEU A 85 -13.25 -6.99 -23.85
N GLY A 86 -13.85 -7.49 -24.94
CA GLY A 86 -13.12 -7.76 -26.18
C GLY A 86 -12.51 -6.49 -26.77
N ARG A 87 -13.25 -5.37 -26.79
CA ARG A 87 -12.75 -4.07 -27.26
C ARG A 87 -11.58 -3.52 -26.46
N LYS A 88 -11.43 -3.97 -25.20
CA LYS A 88 -10.33 -3.59 -24.31
C LYS A 88 -9.18 -4.62 -24.32
N GLY A 89 -9.26 -5.65 -25.15
CA GLY A 89 -8.29 -6.74 -25.18
C GLY A 89 -8.25 -7.55 -23.87
N ARG A 90 -9.36 -7.59 -23.12
CA ARG A 90 -9.46 -8.35 -21.87
C ARG A 90 -10.00 -9.75 -22.14
N LEU A 91 -9.56 -10.70 -21.32
CA LEU A 91 -10.07 -12.07 -21.37
C LEU A 91 -11.53 -12.12 -20.88
N PHE A 92 -12.32 -13.01 -21.49
CA PHE A 92 -13.68 -13.32 -21.06
C PHE A 92 -13.70 -14.68 -20.37
N SER A 93 -14.11 -14.70 -19.11
CA SER A 93 -14.22 -15.90 -18.28
C SER A 93 -15.45 -16.70 -18.70
N LYS A 94 -15.29 -17.54 -19.73
CA LYS A 94 -16.38 -18.37 -20.25
C LYS A 94 -17.05 -19.23 -19.17
N ASP A 95 -16.26 -19.68 -18.19
CA ASP A 95 -16.75 -20.56 -17.12
C ASP A 95 -17.70 -19.83 -16.16
N MET A 96 -17.69 -18.49 -16.14
CA MET A 96 -18.64 -17.69 -15.34
C MET A 96 -20.06 -17.69 -15.91
N CYS A 97 -20.24 -18.07 -17.17
CA CYS A 97 -21.50 -17.96 -17.88
C CYS A 97 -21.97 -19.33 -18.36
N GLU A 98 -23.26 -19.60 -18.21
CA GLU A 98 -23.87 -20.88 -18.54
C GLU A 98 -25.08 -20.69 -19.47
N GLY A 99 -25.51 -21.77 -20.12
CA GLY A 99 -26.72 -21.77 -20.94
C GLY A 99 -26.48 -21.45 -22.43
N PRO A 100 -27.57 -21.39 -23.22
CA PRO A 100 -27.51 -21.30 -24.68
C PRO A 100 -26.90 -19.99 -25.19
N GLU A 101 -26.90 -18.94 -24.37
CA GLU A 101 -26.37 -17.63 -24.73
C GLU A 101 -24.83 -17.56 -24.74
N LEU A 102 -24.15 -18.52 -24.09
CA LEU A 102 -22.69 -18.51 -23.97
C LEU A 102 -22.00 -18.44 -25.34
N LYS A 103 -22.47 -19.20 -26.33
CA LYS A 103 -21.90 -19.19 -27.69
C LYS A 103 -21.97 -17.79 -28.31
N MET A 104 -23.07 -17.09 -28.10
CA MET A 104 -23.27 -15.73 -28.59
C MET A 104 -22.38 -14.73 -27.84
N LEU A 105 -22.24 -14.85 -26.52
CA LEU A 105 -21.34 -13.98 -25.74
C LEU A 105 -19.88 -14.14 -26.20
N LEU A 106 -19.42 -15.38 -26.40
CA LEU A 106 -18.10 -15.67 -26.95
C LEU A 106 -17.92 -15.09 -28.35
N SER A 107 -18.95 -15.15 -29.19
CA SER A 107 -18.93 -14.52 -30.51
C SER A 107 -18.81 -13.00 -30.42
N GLN A 108 -19.54 -12.34 -29.52
CA GLN A 108 -19.48 -10.89 -29.31
C GLN A 108 -18.10 -10.46 -28.81
N HIS A 109 -17.56 -11.18 -27.83
CA HIS A 109 -16.21 -10.96 -27.32
C HIS A 109 -15.15 -11.13 -28.42
N LEU A 110 -15.26 -12.18 -29.24
CA LEU A 110 -14.32 -12.42 -30.34
C LEU A 110 -14.37 -11.29 -31.37
N VAL A 111 -15.55 -10.89 -31.85
CA VAL A 111 -15.69 -9.78 -32.81
C VAL A 111 -15.04 -8.51 -32.28
N ALA A 112 -15.32 -8.15 -31.02
CA ALA A 112 -14.73 -6.99 -30.39
C ALA A 112 -13.20 -7.11 -30.18
N THR A 113 -12.71 -8.32 -29.91
CA THR A 113 -11.27 -8.59 -29.80
C THR A 113 -10.56 -8.42 -31.15
N LEU A 114 -11.19 -8.86 -32.25
CA LEU A 114 -10.63 -8.65 -33.59
C LEU A 114 -10.56 -7.15 -33.95
N GLU A 115 -11.53 -6.35 -33.50
CA GLU A 115 -11.47 -4.89 -33.58
C GLU A 115 -10.30 -4.32 -32.77
N TYR A 116 -10.13 -4.74 -31.52
CA TYR A 116 -8.98 -4.35 -30.69
C TYR A 116 -7.65 -4.68 -31.39
N CYS A 117 -7.55 -5.87 -32.01
CA CYS A 117 -6.34 -6.37 -32.65
C CYS A 117 -5.98 -5.71 -34.00
N LYS A 118 -6.72 -4.70 -34.44
CA LYS A 118 -6.35 -3.90 -35.61
C LYS A 118 -5.10 -3.08 -35.30
N GLN A 119 -4.20 -2.99 -36.28
CA GLN A 119 -2.95 -2.25 -36.18
C GLN A 119 -3.15 -0.80 -35.73
N ASP A 120 -4.21 -0.13 -36.21
CA ASP A 120 -4.51 1.27 -35.90
C ASP A 120 -4.82 1.51 -34.41
N ASN A 121 -5.35 0.50 -33.72
CA ASN A 121 -5.70 0.57 -32.30
C ASN A 121 -4.52 0.24 -31.37
N ALA A 122 -3.47 -0.38 -31.91
CA ALA A 122 -2.40 -0.96 -31.12
C ALA A 122 -1.62 0.06 -30.30
N GLN A 123 -1.26 1.20 -30.89
CA GLN A 123 -0.47 2.21 -30.19
C GLN A 123 -1.24 2.82 -29.03
N GLU A 124 -2.53 3.12 -29.21
CA GLU A 124 -3.39 3.62 -28.15
C GLU A 124 -3.58 2.58 -27.04
N ALA A 125 -3.76 1.31 -27.40
CA ALA A 125 -3.81 0.21 -26.45
C ALA A 125 -2.52 0.09 -25.62
N GLY A 126 -1.34 0.30 -26.23
CA GLY A 126 -0.07 0.35 -25.49
C GLY A 126 0.01 1.55 -24.54
N LEU A 127 -0.49 2.71 -24.96
CA LEU A 127 -0.54 3.92 -24.14
C LEU A 127 -1.49 3.81 -22.94
N SER A 128 -2.44 2.88 -22.97
CA SER A 128 -3.43 2.69 -21.90
C SER A 128 -2.82 2.15 -20.60
N GLY A 129 -1.56 1.70 -20.62
CA GLY A 129 -0.88 1.19 -19.44
C GLY A 129 -1.27 -0.24 -19.03
N LEU A 130 -2.05 -0.94 -19.86
CA LEU A 130 -2.41 -2.34 -19.61
C LEU A 130 -1.40 -3.29 -20.28
N PRO A 131 -1.05 -4.41 -19.63
CA PRO A 131 -0.22 -5.43 -20.27
C PRO A 131 -1.01 -6.11 -21.39
N TYR A 132 -0.29 -6.53 -22.44
CA TYR A 132 -0.87 -7.32 -23.51
C TYR A 132 -1.14 -8.75 -23.03
N LEU A 133 -2.34 -9.27 -23.29
CA LEU A 133 -2.83 -10.55 -22.77
C LEU A 133 -2.83 -11.68 -23.82
N ASN A 134 -2.07 -11.55 -24.91
CA ASN A 134 -2.00 -12.54 -25.99
C ASN A 134 -3.38 -12.93 -26.54
N VAL A 135 -4.25 -11.92 -26.70
CA VAL A 135 -5.65 -12.12 -27.14
C VAL A 135 -5.80 -12.08 -28.66
N CYS A 136 -4.81 -11.58 -29.39
CA CYS A 136 -4.89 -11.44 -30.84
C CYS A 136 -4.55 -12.74 -31.56
N PRO A 137 -5.29 -13.10 -32.62
CA PRO A 137 -4.89 -14.17 -33.52
C PRO A 137 -3.54 -13.88 -34.17
N GLU A 138 -2.75 -14.92 -34.44
CA GLU A 138 -1.35 -14.82 -34.90
C GLU A 138 -1.17 -13.87 -36.12
N ASN A 139 -2.10 -13.89 -37.07
CA ASN A 139 -2.04 -13.07 -38.28
C ASN A 139 -2.24 -11.57 -38.03
N LEU A 140 -3.03 -11.21 -37.01
CA LEU A 140 -3.24 -9.81 -36.59
C LEU A 140 -2.18 -9.37 -35.58
N GLU A 141 -1.81 -10.27 -34.68
CA GLU A 141 -0.84 -10.04 -33.61
C GLU A 141 0.51 -9.56 -34.15
N LYS A 142 1.01 -10.18 -35.22
CA LYS A 142 2.28 -9.78 -35.87
C LYS A 142 2.30 -8.31 -36.28
N LYS A 143 1.15 -7.76 -36.71
CA LYS A 143 1.02 -6.34 -37.10
C LYS A 143 0.65 -5.44 -35.92
N PHE A 144 -0.05 -5.98 -34.92
CA PHE A 144 -0.47 -5.28 -33.72
C PHE A 144 0.69 -4.99 -32.76
N LEU A 145 1.58 -5.97 -32.54
CA LEU A 145 2.61 -5.88 -31.50
C LEU A 145 3.58 -4.70 -31.67
N PRO A 146 4.15 -4.40 -32.86
CA PRO A 146 5.12 -3.31 -32.97
C PRO A 146 4.57 -1.93 -32.54
N PRO A 147 3.42 -1.43 -33.05
CA PRO A 147 2.82 -0.19 -32.55
C PRO A 147 2.37 -0.28 -31.09
N PHE A 148 1.88 -1.43 -30.62
CA PHE A 148 1.56 -1.62 -29.20
C PHE A 148 2.79 -1.43 -28.30
N ARG A 149 3.91 -2.08 -28.62
CA ARG A 149 5.17 -1.96 -27.87
C ARG A 149 5.64 -0.50 -27.83
N LYS A 150 5.55 0.22 -28.95
CA LYS A 150 5.87 1.66 -29.01
C LYS A 150 5.00 2.48 -28.06
N GLY A 151 3.69 2.25 -28.05
CA GLY A 151 2.76 2.91 -27.12
C GLY A 151 3.08 2.58 -25.66
N ARG A 152 3.34 1.29 -25.38
CA ARG A 152 3.65 0.79 -24.04
C ARG A 152 4.95 1.38 -23.48
N VAL A 153 6.01 1.44 -24.30
CA VAL A 153 7.27 2.10 -23.93
C VAL A 153 7.02 3.56 -23.56
N LYS A 154 6.24 4.30 -24.34
CA LYS A 154 5.92 5.71 -24.04
C LYS A 154 5.14 5.86 -22.73
N PHE A 155 4.18 4.96 -22.47
CA PHE A 155 3.48 4.93 -21.18
C PHE A 155 4.44 4.69 -20.01
N LEU A 156 5.36 3.72 -20.15
CA LEU A 156 6.35 3.40 -19.13
C LEU A 156 7.29 4.57 -18.88
N GLU A 157 7.78 5.23 -19.92
CA GLU A 157 8.67 6.40 -19.81
C GLU A 157 8.01 7.55 -19.04
N VAL A 158 6.76 7.88 -19.35
CA VAL A 158 6.00 8.90 -18.62
C VAL A 158 5.74 8.48 -17.17
N SER A 159 5.38 7.22 -16.94
CA SER A 159 5.11 6.67 -15.61
C SER A 159 6.37 6.64 -14.72
N ILE A 160 7.53 6.30 -15.30
CA ILE A 160 8.84 6.34 -14.64
C ILE A 160 9.17 7.77 -14.24
N ALA A 161 9.08 8.72 -15.18
CA ALA A 161 9.39 10.12 -14.90
C ALA A 161 8.53 10.70 -13.78
N GLU A 162 7.25 10.36 -13.74
CA GLU A 162 6.34 10.79 -12.67
C GLU A 162 6.72 10.17 -11.32
N LYS A 163 7.04 8.87 -11.29
CA LYS A 163 7.50 8.20 -10.06
C LYS A 163 8.84 8.74 -9.57
N GLU A 164 9.76 9.09 -10.46
CA GLU A 164 11.04 9.72 -10.10
C GLU A 164 10.84 11.08 -9.41
N ARG A 165 9.85 11.87 -9.86
CA ARG A 165 9.47 13.11 -9.16
C ARG A 165 8.94 12.83 -7.76
N GLN A 166 8.13 11.78 -7.60
CA GLN A 166 7.61 11.38 -6.30
C GLN A 166 8.74 10.93 -5.37
N VAL A 167 9.68 10.10 -5.84
CA VAL A 167 10.88 9.71 -5.09
C VAL A 167 11.67 10.95 -4.64
N SER A 168 11.89 11.91 -5.55
CA SER A 168 12.57 13.17 -5.21
C SER A 168 11.82 13.96 -4.14
N SER A 169 10.49 14.06 -4.24
CA SER A 169 9.64 14.74 -3.25
C SER A 169 9.70 14.07 -1.88
N HIS A 170 9.59 12.74 -1.81
CA HIS A 170 9.74 11.98 -0.57
C HIS A 170 11.13 12.17 0.04
N GLY A 171 12.18 12.15 -0.79
CA GLY A 171 13.55 12.42 -0.35
C GLY A 171 13.75 13.85 0.19
N GLN A 172 13.11 14.85 -0.39
CA GLN A 172 13.13 16.22 0.13
C GLN A 172 12.42 16.33 1.48
N ARG A 173 11.24 15.73 1.63
CA ARG A 173 10.51 15.70 2.91
C ARG A 173 11.32 15.03 4.02
N ALA A 174 11.93 13.88 3.74
CA ALA A 174 12.79 13.19 4.70
C ALA A 174 13.95 14.08 5.17
N ARG A 175 14.61 14.80 4.26
CA ARG A 175 15.69 15.75 4.60
C ARG A 175 15.21 16.91 5.47
N THR A 176 14.03 17.46 5.19
CA THR A 176 13.44 18.52 6.03
C THR A 176 13.18 18.01 7.44
N LEU A 177 12.53 16.84 7.56
CA LEU A 177 12.24 16.21 8.85
C LEU A 177 13.53 15.88 9.63
N GLU A 178 14.59 15.47 8.95
CA GLU A 178 15.92 15.25 9.55
C GLU A 178 16.52 16.54 10.12
N GLY A 179 16.37 17.66 9.42
CA GLY A 179 16.78 18.99 9.89
C GLY A 179 16.01 19.43 11.14
N ASP A 180 14.69 19.23 11.15
CA ASP A 180 13.84 19.52 12.30
C ASP A 180 14.23 18.66 13.51
N ARG A 181 14.45 17.36 13.29
CA ARG A 181 14.92 16.43 14.32
C ARG A 181 16.28 16.85 14.87
N GLY A 182 17.21 17.24 14.00
CA GLY A 182 18.51 17.78 14.39
C GLY A 182 18.38 19.02 15.29
N SER A 183 17.45 19.92 14.97
CA SER A 183 17.17 21.10 15.79
C SER A 183 16.61 20.74 17.18
N LEU A 184 15.71 19.75 17.26
CA LEU A 184 15.24 19.22 18.54
C LEU A 184 16.37 18.57 19.35
N ASP A 185 17.29 17.87 18.68
CA ASP A 185 18.46 17.26 19.32
C ASP A 185 19.41 18.28 19.94
N PHE A 186 19.67 19.39 19.24
CA PHE A 186 20.46 20.49 19.81
C PHE A 186 19.78 21.08 21.05
N ARG A 187 18.46 21.33 20.99
CA ARG A 187 17.70 21.84 22.12
C ARG A 187 17.70 20.87 23.30
N ARG A 188 17.55 19.58 23.04
CA ARG A 188 17.62 18.51 24.04
C ARG A 188 18.97 18.50 24.74
N ARG A 189 20.08 18.57 24.00
CA ARG A 189 21.44 18.64 24.58
C ARG A 189 21.62 19.88 25.46
N SER A 190 21.11 21.03 25.01
CA SER A 190 21.16 22.27 25.80
C SER A 190 20.41 22.15 27.13
N LEU A 191 19.18 21.61 27.12
CA LEU A 191 18.41 21.39 28.34
C LEU A 191 19.05 20.35 29.25
N GLN A 192 19.69 19.32 28.69
CA GLN A 192 20.41 18.33 29.49
C GLN A 192 21.60 18.96 30.23
N MET A 193 22.34 19.86 29.59
CA MET A 193 23.42 20.59 30.26
C MET A 193 22.89 21.48 31.38
N GLU A 194 21.75 22.14 31.17
CA GLU A 194 21.11 22.95 32.20
C GLU A 194 20.64 22.10 33.39
N LYS A 195 20.01 20.95 33.13
CA LYS A 195 19.65 19.98 34.16
C LYS A 195 20.86 19.59 35.02
N ASN A 196 21.97 19.19 34.38
CA ASN A 196 23.18 18.77 35.08
C ASN A 196 23.76 19.89 35.97
N ARG A 197 23.64 21.17 35.56
CA ARG A 197 24.03 22.32 36.38
C ARG A 197 23.13 22.49 37.60
N LEU A 198 21.80 22.41 37.41
CA LEU A 198 20.83 22.50 38.50
C LEU A 198 21.04 21.37 39.53
N GLU A 199 21.29 20.14 39.07
CA GLU A 199 21.61 19.00 39.93
C GLU A 199 22.89 19.22 40.74
N SER A 200 23.90 19.88 40.16
CA SER A 200 25.13 20.24 40.85
C SER A 200 24.87 21.29 41.94
N TYR A 201 24.11 22.36 41.64
CA TYR A 201 23.75 23.38 42.64
C TYR A 201 22.91 22.82 43.78
N ARG A 202 21.94 21.96 43.44
CA ARG A 202 21.14 21.23 44.43
C ARG A 202 22.03 20.42 45.38
N SER A 203 23.00 19.69 44.83
CA SER A 203 23.91 18.85 45.62
C SER A 203 24.77 19.69 46.59
N MET A 204 25.24 20.85 46.15
CA MET A 204 25.99 21.79 47.00
C MET A 204 25.14 22.34 48.17
N GLN A 205 23.86 22.60 47.96
CA GLN A 205 22.96 23.06 49.04
C GLN A 205 22.72 21.97 50.09
N LEU A 206 22.60 20.72 49.66
CA LEU A 206 22.39 19.58 50.56
C LEU A 206 23.62 19.30 51.43
N SER A 207 24.83 19.60 50.97
CA SER A 207 26.05 19.41 51.78
C SER A 207 26.18 20.38 52.96
N ASN A 208 25.48 21.52 52.97
CA ASN A 208 25.57 22.52 54.05
C ASN A 208 24.73 22.17 55.30
N GLY A 209 23.82 21.19 55.24
CA GLY A 209 23.12 20.63 56.41
C GLY A 209 22.21 21.56 57.22
N THR A 210 21.89 22.76 56.72
CA THR A 210 21.04 23.74 57.44
C THR A 210 19.58 23.66 56.98
N PRO A 211 18.58 23.96 57.85
CA PRO A 211 17.18 24.01 57.44
C PRO A 211 16.91 24.98 56.27
N SER A 212 17.64 26.09 56.22
CA SER A 212 17.62 27.04 55.09
C SER A 212 18.13 26.41 53.79
N SER A 213 19.17 25.56 53.85
CA SER A 213 19.70 24.92 52.64
C SER A 213 18.79 23.81 52.10
N GLN A 214 18.00 23.16 52.94
CA GLN A 214 16.92 22.24 52.50
C GLN A 214 15.83 22.97 51.71
N SER A 215 15.41 24.15 52.17
CA SER A 215 14.42 24.96 51.45
C SER A 215 14.92 25.49 50.10
N GLN A 216 16.23 25.74 49.97
CA GLN A 216 16.82 26.11 48.68
C GLN A 216 16.95 24.91 47.74
N ALA A 217 17.25 23.71 48.26
CA ALA A 217 17.29 22.50 47.47
C ALA A 217 15.94 22.15 46.82
N SER A 218 14.81 22.38 47.52
CA SER A 218 13.47 22.12 46.97
C SER A 218 13.09 23.06 45.82
N LEU A 219 13.64 24.29 45.79
CA LEU A 219 13.47 25.19 44.64
C LEU A 219 14.17 24.63 43.38
N TYR A 220 15.38 24.07 43.54
CA TYR A 220 16.08 23.40 42.45
C TYR A 220 15.36 22.12 41.99
N ASP A 221 14.72 21.37 42.90
CA ASP A 221 13.88 20.23 42.54
C ASP A 221 12.74 20.61 41.59
N GLY A 222 12.06 21.73 41.85
CA GLY A 222 11.02 22.25 40.96
C GLY A 222 11.55 22.59 39.56
N GLN A 223 12.73 23.23 39.48
CA GLN A 223 13.35 23.59 38.20
C GLN A 223 13.82 22.35 37.43
N ILE A 224 14.43 21.37 38.10
CA ILE A 224 14.84 20.09 37.49
C ILE A 224 13.61 19.36 36.93
N SER A 225 12.52 19.30 37.70
CA SER A 225 11.26 18.68 37.25
C SER A 225 10.69 19.36 36.00
N GLN A 226 10.77 20.69 35.92
CA GLN A 226 10.34 21.43 34.72
C GLN A 226 11.21 21.09 33.50
N VAL A 227 12.54 21.03 33.66
CA VAL A 227 13.45 20.65 32.58
C VAL A 227 13.21 19.20 32.14
N ASP A 228 12.93 18.29 33.07
CA ASP A 228 12.57 16.90 32.77
C ASP A 228 11.29 16.79 31.93
N GLY A 229 10.26 17.58 32.27
CA GLY A 229 9.05 17.67 31.47
C GLY A 229 9.33 18.12 30.02
N GLN A 230 10.21 19.10 29.84
CA GLN A 230 10.62 19.57 28.52
C GLN A 230 11.44 18.52 27.75
N LEU A 231 12.39 17.86 28.40
CA LEU A 231 13.18 16.77 27.81
C LEU A 231 12.28 15.63 27.34
N ASN A 232 11.29 15.23 28.15
CA ASN A 232 10.33 14.20 27.78
C ASN A 232 9.50 14.59 26.55
N SER A 233 9.01 15.84 26.50
CA SER A 233 8.27 16.35 25.33
C SER A 233 9.13 16.38 24.05
N LEU A 234 10.41 16.78 24.17
CA LEU A 234 11.34 16.78 23.04
C LEU A 234 11.66 15.36 22.56
N ASN A 235 11.85 14.42 23.48
CA ASN A 235 12.08 13.01 23.13
C ASN A 235 10.89 12.42 22.37
N GLN A 236 9.65 12.69 22.81
CA GLN A 236 8.45 12.26 22.11
C GLN A 236 8.41 12.81 20.68
N ARG A 237 8.61 14.13 20.51
CA ARG A 237 8.63 14.76 19.18
C ARG A 237 9.75 14.22 18.28
N SER A 238 10.93 13.97 18.84
CA SER A 238 12.05 13.36 18.10
C SER A 238 11.70 11.97 17.59
N ASN A 239 11.08 11.14 18.44
CA ASN A 239 10.64 9.80 18.06
C ASN A 239 9.53 9.85 17.00
N ASP A 240 8.63 10.84 17.06
CA ASP A 240 7.57 11.02 16.07
C ASP A 240 8.15 11.42 14.71
N LEU A 241 9.11 12.36 14.67
CA LEU A 241 9.82 12.73 13.46
C LEU A 241 10.60 11.55 12.88
N GLU A 242 11.23 10.74 13.73
CA GLU A 242 11.94 9.54 13.27
C GLU A 242 10.99 8.55 12.57
N ARG A 243 9.79 8.31 13.12
CA ARG A 243 8.79 7.46 12.46
C ARG A 243 8.36 8.03 11.11
N GLN A 244 8.19 9.36 11.00
CA GLN A 244 7.84 10.01 9.73
C GLN A 244 8.97 9.90 8.70
N ILE A 245 10.23 10.11 9.10
CA ILE A 245 11.41 9.94 8.23
C ILE A 245 11.46 8.51 7.68
N GLN A 246 11.25 7.51 8.54
CA GLN A 246 11.25 6.12 8.09
C GLN A 246 10.10 5.83 7.11
N SER A 247 8.90 6.38 7.37
CA SER A 247 7.76 6.26 6.46
C SER A 247 8.04 6.87 5.08
N GLU A 248 8.60 8.09 5.03
CA GLU A 248 8.95 8.77 3.78
C GLU A 248 10.01 7.99 2.99
N ARG A 249 11.03 7.46 3.67
CA ARG A 249 12.08 6.64 3.05
C ARG A 249 11.55 5.30 2.54
N ALA A 250 10.62 4.67 3.26
CA ALA A 250 10.00 3.42 2.84
C ALA A 250 9.17 3.59 1.56
N GLU A 251 8.39 4.68 1.46
CA GLU A 251 7.64 4.99 0.24
C GLU A 251 8.56 5.30 -0.95
N ALA A 252 9.65 6.05 -0.73
CA ALA A 252 10.65 6.30 -1.77
C ALA A 252 11.27 4.98 -2.29
N ALA A 253 11.69 4.09 -1.38
CA ALA A 253 12.28 2.80 -1.75
C ALA A 253 11.29 1.88 -2.50
N ARG A 254 10.00 1.91 -2.11
CA ARG A 254 8.96 1.19 -2.83
C ARG A 254 8.82 1.70 -4.27
N LEU A 255 8.76 3.02 -4.45
CA LEU A 255 8.67 3.64 -5.78
C LEU A 255 9.91 3.35 -6.63
N GLU A 256 11.10 3.35 -6.05
CA GLU A 256 12.35 2.97 -6.73
C GLU A 256 12.30 1.53 -7.27
N LYS A 257 11.74 0.60 -6.48
CA LYS A 257 11.52 -0.77 -6.94
C LYS A 257 10.55 -0.81 -8.13
N GLU A 258 9.42 -0.12 -8.04
CA GLU A 258 8.44 -0.05 -9.13
C GLU A 258 9.06 0.56 -10.41
N ILE A 259 9.89 1.61 -10.28
CA ILE A 259 10.64 2.21 -11.39
C ILE A 259 11.61 1.18 -12.01
N SER A 260 12.33 0.43 -11.19
CA SER A 260 13.27 -0.60 -11.65
C SER A 260 12.53 -1.64 -12.50
N ASP A 261 11.41 -2.16 -12.02
CA ASP A 261 10.59 -3.15 -12.74
C ASP A 261 10.08 -2.59 -14.08
N MET A 262 9.62 -1.33 -14.11
CA MET A 262 9.18 -0.66 -15.35
C MET A 262 10.33 -0.45 -16.34
N ARG A 263 11.54 -0.14 -15.86
CA ARG A 263 12.72 0.00 -16.72
C ARG A 263 13.12 -1.32 -17.35
N ILE A 264 13.04 -2.42 -16.59
CA ILE A 264 13.26 -3.77 -17.08
C ILE A 264 12.25 -4.07 -18.19
N GLU A 265 10.96 -3.85 -17.95
CA GLU A 265 9.91 -4.05 -18.96
C GLU A 265 10.18 -3.21 -20.22
N ALA A 266 10.47 -1.92 -20.07
CA ALA A 266 10.74 -1.03 -21.19
C ALA A 266 11.94 -1.49 -22.03
N SER A 267 12.98 -2.02 -21.40
CA SER A 267 14.15 -2.56 -22.11
C SER A 267 13.82 -3.83 -22.90
N MET A 268 13.05 -4.76 -22.31
CA MET A 268 12.56 -5.96 -23.00
C MET A 268 11.69 -5.61 -24.21
N LEU A 269 10.84 -4.58 -24.09
CA LEU A 269 9.97 -4.14 -25.18
C LEU A 269 10.74 -3.45 -26.31
N LYS A 270 11.85 -2.77 -26.02
CA LYS A 270 12.72 -2.14 -27.03
C LYS A 270 13.59 -3.14 -27.78
N ALA A 271 13.87 -4.30 -27.19
CA ALA A 271 14.70 -5.35 -27.79
C ALA A 271 13.96 -6.24 -28.81
N ASN A 272 12.62 -6.15 -28.88
CA ASN A 272 11.75 -7.00 -29.71
C ASN A 272 10.94 -6.17 -30.72
#